data_AF-A0A355S603-F1
#
_entry.id   AF-A0A355S603-F1
#
_cell.length_a   1.000
_cell.length_b   1.000
_cell.length_c   1.000
_cell.angle_alpha   90.00
_cell.angle_beta   90.00
_cell.angle_gamma   90.00
#
_symmetry.space_group_name_H-M   'P 1'
#
loop_
_entity.id
_entity.type
_entity.pdbx_description
1 polymer ?
#
loop_
_entity_poly.entity_id
_entity_poly.type
_entity_poly.pdbx_seq_one_letter_code
_entity_poly.pdbx_strand_id
1 'polypeptide(L)' 'METASSERLAKAKEIASNPGEYQVCEGCESIVGLATAVCPNCHSYRFDGSSARVVDQALLLGSREKRSVTAEDLA' A
#
# COMPACT_ATOMS: atom_id res chain seq x y z
N MET A 1 21.02 11.73 -5.45
CA MET A 1 20.54 10.52 -4.76
C MET A 1 19.02 10.52 -4.86
N GLU A 2 18.48 9.79 -5.84
CA GLU A 2 17.04 9.65 -6.09
C GLU A 2 16.76 8.16 -6.34
N THR A 3 16.78 7.34 -5.29
CA THR A 3 16.55 5.88 -5.39
C THR A 3 15.22 5.48 -4.75
N ALA A 4 14.87 6.07 -3.60
CA ALA A 4 13.65 5.75 -2.85
C ALA A 4 12.33 6.08 -3.60
N SER A 5 12.32 7.11 -4.44
CA SER A 5 11.14 7.46 -5.24
C SER A 5 10.91 6.48 -6.40
N SER A 6 12.00 5.96 -6.98
CA SER A 6 11.95 5.00 -8.09
C SER A 6 11.45 3.63 -7.64
N GLU A 7 11.94 3.13 -6.49
CA GLU A 7 11.55 1.82 -5.95
C GLU A 7 10.08 1.78 -5.52
N ARG A 8 9.59 2.87 -4.90
CA ARG A 8 8.18 3.00 -4.52
C ARG A 8 7.26 3.09 -5.72
N LEU A 9 7.66 3.83 -6.75
CA LEU A 9 6.91 3.88 -8.00
C LEU A 9 6.89 2.52 -8.71
N ALA A 10 8.01 1.79 -8.70
CA ALA A 10 8.08 0.44 -9.25
C ALA A 10 7.12 -0.51 -8.51
N LYS A 11 7.12 -0.47 -7.17
CA LYS A 11 6.20 -1.28 -6.36
C LYS A 11 4.73 -0.91 -6.58
N ALA A 12 4.43 0.38 -6.70
CA ALA A 12 3.10 0.85 -7.05
C ALA A 12 2.62 0.31 -8.41
N LYS A 13 3.50 0.29 -9.42
CA LYS A 13 3.20 -0.28 -10.73
C LYS A 13 2.97 -1.79 -10.68
N GLU A 14 3.77 -2.53 -9.89
CA GLU A 14 3.58 -3.97 -9.66
C GLU A 14 2.20 -4.26 -9.08
N ILE A 15 1.81 -3.53 -8.03
CA ILE A 15 0.50 -3.66 -7.38
C ILE A 15 -0.63 -3.30 -8.36
N ALA A 16 -0.49 -2.19 -9.09
CA ALA A 16 -1.48 -1.75 -10.07
C ALA A 16 -1.64 -2.72 -11.25
N SER A 17 -0.62 -3.52 -11.55
CA SER A 17 -0.67 -4.55 -12.60
C SER A 17 -1.34 -5.84 -12.12
N ASN A 18 -1.35 -6.10 -10.81
CA ASN A 18 -1.92 -7.31 -10.19
C ASN A 18 -2.91 -6.96 -9.06
N PRO A 19 -3.91 -6.10 -9.29
CA PRO A 19 -4.70 -5.53 -8.19
C PRO A 19 -5.58 -6.57 -7.47
N GLY A 20 -5.84 -7.72 -8.08
CA GLY A 20 -6.59 -8.83 -7.46
C GLY A 20 -5.84 -9.56 -6.34
N GLU A 21 -4.53 -9.34 -6.19
CA GLU A 21 -3.73 -9.95 -5.12
C GLU A 21 -3.67 -9.09 -3.85
N TYR A 22 -4.33 -7.92 -3.87
CA TYR A 22 -4.25 -6.92 -2.82
C TYR A 22 -5.62 -6.39 -2.44
N GLN A 23 -5.65 -5.65 -1.33
CA GLN A 23 -6.81 -4.92 -0.84
C GLN A 23 -6.35 -3.68 -0.07
N VAL A 24 -7.20 -2.66 -0.01
CA VAL A 24 -6.94 -1.42 0.71
C VAL A 24 -7.61 -1.46 2.07
N CYS A 25 -6.85 -1.26 3.14
CA CYS A 25 -7.43 -1.15 4.47
C CYS A 25 -8.29 0.11 4.59
N GLU A 26 -9.56 -0.04 5.00
CA GLU A 26 -10.47 1.11 5.19
C GLU A 26 -10.14 1.95 6.42
N GLY A 27 -9.26 1.47 7.32
CA GLY A 27 -8.83 2.19 8.52
C GLY A 27 -7.67 3.15 8.29
N CYS A 28 -6.60 2.69 7.63
CA CYS A 28 -5.38 3.49 7.43
C CYS A 28 -4.93 3.60 5.98
N GLU A 29 -5.73 3.11 5.03
CA GLU A 29 -5.50 3.18 3.59
C GLU A 29 -4.19 2.52 3.12
N SER A 30 -3.64 1.63 3.95
CA SER A 30 -2.49 0.80 3.57
C SER A 30 -2.93 -0.29 2.60
N ILE A 31 -2.09 -0.57 1.60
CA ILE A 31 -2.28 -1.72 0.70
C ILE A 31 -1.68 -2.95 1.37
N VAL A 32 -2.47 -4.01 1.51
CA VAL A 32 -2.07 -5.29 2.09
C VAL A 32 -2.43 -6.42 1.13
N GLY A 33 -1.90 -7.62 1.36
CA GLY A 33 -2.25 -8.80 0.56
C GLY A 33 -3.71 -9.22 0.77
N LEU A 34 -4.30 -9.86 -0.24
CA LEU A 34 -5.70 -10.32 -0.20
C LEU A 34 -6.00 -11.27 0.98
N ALA A 35 -5.01 -12.06 1.42
CA ALA A 35 -5.16 -12.98 2.55
C ALA A 35 -5.09 -12.31 3.94
N THR A 36 -4.84 -11.00 4.01
CA THR A 36 -4.74 -10.28 5.28
C THR A 36 -6.11 -10.19 5.96
N ALA A 37 -6.24 -10.81 7.13
CA ALA A 37 -7.47 -10.77 7.93
C ALA A 37 -7.54 -9.53 8.86
N VAL A 38 -6.39 -9.03 9.32
CA VAL A 38 -6.27 -7.86 10.20
C VAL A 38 -5.10 -7.02 9.72
N CYS A 39 -5.32 -5.72 9.56
CA CYS A 39 -4.31 -4.80 9.05
C CYS A 39 -3.16 -4.70 10.06
N PRO A 40 -1.90 -4.99 9.66
CA PRO A 40 -0.76 -4.94 10.58
C PRO A 40 -0.41 -3.51 11.02
N ASN A 41 -0.89 -2.50 10.30
CA ASN A 41 -0.58 -1.10 10.59
C ASN A 41 -1.56 -0.45 11.57
N CYS A 42 -2.85 -0.82 11.51
CA CYS A 42 -3.89 -0.15 12.32
C CYS A 42 -4.86 -1.10 13.02
N HIS A 43 -4.69 -2.42 12.85
CA HIS A 43 -5.49 -3.45 13.51
C HIS A 43 -6.99 -3.44 13.14
N SER A 44 -7.38 -2.70 12.10
CA SER A 44 -8.71 -2.82 11.48
C SER A 44 -8.83 -4.13 10.69
N TYR A 45 -10.06 -4.62 10.54
CA TYR A 45 -10.41 -5.83 9.80
C TYR A 45 -11.25 -5.55 8.54
N ARG A 46 -11.47 -4.27 8.23
CA ARG A 46 -12.26 -3.83 7.08
C ARG A 46 -11.35 -3.44 5.91
N PHE A 47 -11.66 -3.98 4.73
CA PHE A 47 -10.87 -3.83 3.52
C PHE A 47 -11.76 -3.65 2.29
N ASP A 48 -11.28 -2.84 1.34
CA ASP A 48 -11.82 -2.73 -0.01
C ASP A 48 -10.90 -3.49 -0.98
N GLY A 49 -11.39 -4.63 -1.48
CA GLY A 49 -10.70 -5.47 -2.47
C GLY A 49 -11.00 -5.12 -3.93
N SER A 50 -11.70 -4.02 -4.20
CA SER A 50 -11.98 -3.56 -5.57
C SER A 50 -10.67 -3.28 -6.29
N SER A 51 -10.49 -3.86 -7.49
CA SER A 51 -9.29 -3.63 -8.29
C SER A 51 -9.08 -2.16 -8.62
N ALA A 52 -10.16 -1.40 -8.85
CA ALA A 52 -10.09 0.04 -9.08
C ALA A 52 -9.52 0.77 -7.85
N ARG A 53 -10.01 0.44 -6.65
CA ARG A 53 -9.54 1.06 -5.41
C ARG A 53 -8.06 0.76 -5.15
N VAL A 54 -7.62 -0.47 -5.39
CA VAL A 54 -6.22 -0.90 -5.25
C VAL A 54 -5.32 -0.14 -6.22
N VAL A 55 -5.70 -0.03 -7.50
CA VAL A 55 -4.94 0.72 -8.51
C VAL A 55 -4.81 2.19 -8.12
N ASP A 56 -5.92 2.85 -7.80
CA ASP A 56 -5.92 4.26 -7.42
C ASP A 56 -5.03 4.52 -6.20
N GLN A 57 -5.13 3.65 -5.19
CA GLN A 57 -4.31 3.77 -4.00
C GLN A 57 -2.83 3.51 -4.28
N ALA A 58 -2.50 2.55 -5.13
CA ALA A 58 -1.11 2.26 -5.49
C ALA A 58 -0.48 3.47 -6.20
N LEU A 59 -1.18 4.08 -7.16
CA LEU A 59 -0.71 5.27 -7.87
C LEU A 59 -0.57 6.48 -6.92
N LEU A 60 -1.51 6.68 -6.01
CA LEU A 60 -1.44 7.74 -4.98
C LEU A 60 -0.22 7.54 -4.07
N LEU A 61 -0.03 6.32 -3.55
CA LEU A 61 1.08 6.01 -2.66
C LEU A 61 2.42 6.00 -3.39
N GLY A 62 2.49 5.63 -4.66
CA GLY A 62 3.72 5.62 -5.44
C GLY A 62 4.20 7.01 -5.85
N SER A 63 3.28 7.97 -6.04
CA SER A 63 3.60 9.30 -6.55
C SER A 63 3.91 10.34 -5.48
N ARG A 64 3.50 10.12 -4.22
CA ARG A 64 3.75 11.03 -3.10
C ARG A 64 5.03 10.70 -2.34
N GLU A 65 5.56 11.62 -1.54
CA GLU A 65 6.66 11.36 -0.60
C GLU A 65 6.27 10.33 0.50
N LYS A 66 7.23 9.50 0.95
CA LYS A 66 7.02 8.58 2.08
C LYS A 66 6.86 9.42 3.35
N ARG A 67 5.70 9.29 4.01
CA ARG A 67 5.39 9.96 5.29
C ARG A 67 5.09 8.98 6.43
N SER A 68 5.15 7.68 6.15
CA SER A 68 4.92 6.61 7.13
C SER A 68 6.20 6.32 7.92
N VAL A 69 6.06 6.20 9.24
CA VAL A 69 7.11 5.66 10.11
C VAL A 69 7.16 4.14 9.93
N THR A 70 8.35 3.59 9.74
CA THR A 70 8.65 2.16 9.61
C THR A 70 9.36 1.65 10.87
N ALA A 71 9.45 0.33 11.04
CA ALA A 71 10.14 -0.25 12.19
C ALA A 71 11.61 0.17 12.25
N GLU A 72 12.26 0.32 11.09
CA GLU A 72 13.63 0.83 11.01
C GLU A 72 13.78 2.28 11.48
N ASP A 73 12.73 3.12 11.38
CA ASP A 73 12.78 4.52 11.83
C ASP A 73 12.74 4.64 13.37
N LEU A 74 12.42 3.55 14.09
CA LEU A 74 12.28 3.49 15.55
C LEU A 74 13.44 2.75 16.24
N ALA A 75 14.40 2.23 15.49
CA ALA A 75 15.58 1.53 15.98
C ALA A 75 16.70 2.51 16.37
#